data_AF-B5HB51-F1
#
_entry.id   AF-B5HB51-F1
#
_cell.length_a   1.000
_cell.length_b   1.000
_cell.length_c   1.000
_cell.angle_alpha   90.00
_cell.angle_beta   90.00
_cell.angle_gamma   90.00
#
_symmetry.space_group_name_H-M   'P 1'
#
loop_
_entity.id
_entity.type
_entity.pdbx_description
1 polymer ?
#
loop_
_entity_poly.entity_id
_entity_poly.type
_entity_poly.pdbx_seq_one_letter_code
_entity_poly.pdbx_strand_id
1 'polypeptide(L)'
;MEFMGDRATLLETGRFVQPHAGDVADAIDVAVRVDHMGKDRNVTSHDNTDDNSADTVETAGAEARHRSAADAGDTAAMSVLGALLLRRGDLDGAEPYLRGATADGDRAAANNLGVLLHQRGYADEAAGWWRIAAVAGSAAAAHALGRHFHERGDEPAAEYWLRQSAEQGHALGAYALADLLEHRSDVGAERWLRTAAEQGHREAAYRLARALERRAAEECRKTDGVGRLVGTGPVETGAARDAVRRARRGEDGARPVGVPKGGAGRPGRRDEPGPGAVGPTDP
;
A
#
# COMPACT_ATOMS: atom_id res chain seq x y z
N MET A 1 -26.07 -51.68 18.98
CA MET A 1 -25.15 -51.93 17.85
C MET A 1 -25.32 -50.78 16.89
N GLU A 2 -24.40 -49.81 16.95
CA GLU A 2 -23.34 -49.60 15.94
C GLU A 2 -23.81 -48.49 14.98
N PHE A 3 -23.12 -47.39 14.72
CA PHE A 3 -21.75 -46.97 15.03
C PHE A 3 -21.75 -45.44 15.06
N MET A 4 -21.16 -44.88 16.11
CA MET A 4 -20.72 -43.49 16.20
C MET A 4 -19.28 -43.44 15.65
N GLY A 5 -18.96 -42.48 14.79
CA GLY A 5 -17.60 -42.23 14.30
C GLY A 5 -17.62 -41.74 12.84
N ASP A 6 -16.87 -40.74 12.39
CA ASP A 6 -15.96 -39.79 13.03
C ASP A 6 -15.97 -38.54 12.14
N ARG A 7 -16.22 -37.36 12.70
CA ARG A 7 -16.03 -36.05 12.03
C ARG A 7 -14.62 -35.51 12.23
N ALA A 8 -13.65 -36.38 12.52
CA ALA A 8 -12.33 -36.00 13.00
C ALA A 8 -11.21 -36.79 12.31
N THR A 9 -11.14 -36.78 10.98
CA THR A 9 -9.93 -37.17 10.24
C THR A 9 -9.96 -36.61 8.81
N LEU A 10 -9.55 -35.36 8.62
CA LEU A 10 -9.15 -34.85 7.29
C LEU A 10 -8.16 -33.67 7.42
N LEU A 11 -7.23 -33.79 8.38
CA LEU A 11 -6.05 -32.92 8.52
C LEU A 11 -4.77 -33.56 8.00
N GLU A 12 -4.85 -34.60 7.16
CA GLU A 12 -3.67 -35.41 6.83
C GLU A 12 -3.59 -35.86 5.37
N THR A 13 -3.79 -34.96 4.41
CA THR A 13 -3.20 -35.13 3.08
C THR A 13 -2.68 -33.79 2.54
N GLY A 14 -1.43 -33.48 2.87
CA GLY A 14 -0.67 -32.38 2.28
C GLY A 14 -0.40 -32.62 0.79
N ARG A 15 -1.34 -32.21 -0.07
CA ARG A 15 -1.13 -32.15 -1.51
C ARG A 15 -1.44 -30.75 -2.04
N PHE A 16 -0.35 -29.98 -2.13
CA PHE A 16 -0.22 -28.73 -2.87
C PHE A 16 -0.78 -28.84 -4.29
N VAL A 17 -1.62 -27.88 -4.67
CA VAL A 17 -1.73 -27.36 -6.03
C VAL A 17 -1.82 -25.84 -5.92
N GLN A 18 -0.77 -25.13 -6.34
CA GLN A 18 -0.83 -23.70 -6.56
C GLN A 18 -1.56 -23.43 -7.89
N PRO A 19 -2.58 -22.55 -7.93
CA PRO A 19 -2.85 -21.76 -9.12
C PRO A 19 -2.03 -20.47 -9.07
N HIS A 20 -1.37 -20.16 -10.18
CA HIS A 20 -0.53 -18.98 -10.35
C HIS A 20 -1.25 -17.69 -9.98
N ALA A 21 -0.55 -16.87 -9.20
CA ALA A 21 -0.87 -15.48 -8.92
C ALA A 21 -0.83 -14.66 -10.23
N GLY A 22 -1.95 -14.00 -10.52
CA GLY A 22 -2.10 -12.98 -11.55
C GLY A 22 -3.32 -12.13 -11.23
N ASP A 23 -3.07 -10.91 -10.77
CA ASP A 23 -3.92 -9.73 -10.93
C ASP A 23 -5.36 -9.74 -10.38
N VAL A 24 -5.50 -9.88 -9.05
CA VAL A 24 -6.70 -9.40 -8.32
C VAL A 24 -6.38 -8.75 -6.97
N ALA A 25 -5.10 -8.57 -6.64
CA ALA A 25 -4.66 -8.09 -5.33
C ALA A 25 -4.70 -6.56 -5.15
N ASP A 26 -5.07 -5.78 -6.17
CA ASP A 26 -4.92 -4.31 -6.15
C ASP A 26 -6.24 -3.52 -6.10
N ALA A 27 -7.32 -4.13 -5.64
CA ALA A 27 -8.65 -3.52 -5.66
C ALA A 27 -9.26 -3.20 -4.28
N ILE A 28 -8.50 -3.11 -3.17
CA ILE A 28 -9.08 -2.72 -1.87
C ILE A 28 -8.13 -1.83 -1.02
N ASP A 29 -7.85 -0.62 -1.52
CA ASP A 29 -7.57 0.57 -0.68
C ASP A 29 -8.86 1.39 -0.47
N VAL A 30 -9.91 0.77 0.07
CA VAL A 30 -11.07 1.53 0.57
C VAL A 30 -11.46 0.98 1.93
N ALA A 31 -11.57 1.93 2.88
CA ALA A 31 -11.96 1.79 4.29
C ALA A 31 -10.86 1.54 5.34
N VAL A 32 -9.71 2.23 5.22
CA VAL A 32 -8.97 2.70 6.42
C VAL A 32 -8.56 4.19 6.29
N ARG A 33 -9.41 5.01 5.67
CA ARG A 33 -9.42 6.47 5.92
C ARG A 33 -10.54 6.79 6.92
N VAL A 34 -10.47 6.21 8.11
CA VAL A 34 -11.18 6.73 9.27
C VAL A 34 -10.11 7.38 10.14
N ASP A 35 -10.26 8.68 10.36
CA ASP A 35 -9.40 9.59 11.12
C ASP A 35 -8.03 9.99 10.54
N HIS A 36 -8.06 11.01 9.67
CA HIS A 36 -7.12 12.14 9.78
C HIS A 36 -7.81 13.44 9.32
N MET A 37 -8.83 13.86 10.08
CA MET A 37 -9.52 15.14 9.89
C MET A 37 -8.75 16.27 10.60
N GLY A 38 -7.61 16.67 10.03
CA GLY A 38 -6.91 17.90 10.38
C GLY A 38 -7.46 19.07 9.57
N LYS A 39 -8.14 20.01 10.25
CA LYS A 39 -8.53 21.31 9.69
C LYS A 39 -7.33 21.99 9.04
N ASP A 40 -7.47 22.37 7.77
CA ASP A 40 -7.07 23.69 7.26
C ASP A 40 -7.70 23.89 5.88
N ARG A 41 -8.62 24.86 5.80
CA ARG A 41 -9.21 25.31 4.54
C ARG A 41 -8.31 26.41 3.99
N ASN A 42 -7.73 26.20 2.81
CA ASN A 42 -7.42 27.31 1.93
C ASN A 42 -7.79 26.95 0.49
N VAL A 43 -8.64 27.81 -0.08
CA VAL A 43 -9.26 27.67 -1.40
C VAL A 43 -8.29 28.24 -2.44
N THR A 44 -7.88 27.40 -3.38
CA THR A 44 -7.49 27.86 -4.71
C THR A 44 -8.23 27.03 -5.74
N SER A 45 -9.25 27.66 -6.33
CA SER A 45 -9.96 27.23 -7.52
C SER A 45 -8.96 26.96 -8.65
N HIS A 46 -8.98 25.74 -9.18
CA HIS A 46 -8.63 25.40 -10.55
C HIS A 46 -9.68 24.39 -11.01
N ASP A 47 -10.55 24.83 -11.90
CA ASP A 47 -11.52 23.98 -12.60
C ASP A 47 -10.77 22.93 -13.41
N ASN A 48 -11.01 21.65 -13.09
CA ASN A 48 -10.71 20.51 -13.95
C ASN A 48 -11.98 19.66 -14.00
N THR A 49 -12.82 19.85 -15.01
CA THR A 49 -14.13 19.17 -15.13
C THR A 49 -14.29 18.38 -16.42
N ASP A 50 -13.21 17.98 -17.09
CA ASP A 50 -13.33 17.35 -18.43
C ASP A 50 -12.63 15.99 -18.61
N ASP A 51 -12.26 15.26 -17.54
CA ASP A 51 -11.60 13.93 -17.66
C ASP A 51 -12.32 12.77 -16.94
N ASN A 52 -13.52 12.98 -16.40
CA ASN A 52 -14.22 11.97 -15.58
C ASN A 52 -15.43 11.31 -16.28
N SER A 53 -15.78 11.71 -17.51
CA SER A 53 -16.99 11.23 -18.21
C SER A 53 -16.78 9.97 -19.05
N ALA A 54 -15.53 9.66 -19.44
CA ALA A 54 -15.22 8.44 -20.20
C ALA A 54 -15.06 7.23 -19.26
N ASP A 55 -14.37 7.43 -18.13
CA ASP A 55 -14.09 6.40 -17.14
C ASP A 55 -15.38 5.93 -16.41
N THR A 56 -16.33 6.86 -16.21
CA THR A 56 -17.65 6.59 -15.61
C THR A 56 -18.59 5.77 -16.51
N VAL A 57 -18.47 5.89 -17.83
CA VAL A 57 -19.31 5.14 -18.80
C VAL A 57 -18.77 3.71 -18.97
N GLU A 58 -17.45 3.54 -19.00
CA GLU A 58 -16.81 2.22 -19.07
C GLU A 58 -17.01 1.42 -17.77
N THR A 59 -16.93 2.08 -16.61
CA THR A 59 -17.28 1.47 -15.32
C THR A 59 -18.77 1.13 -15.19
N ALA A 60 -19.69 1.95 -15.73
CA ALA A 60 -21.12 1.62 -15.74
C ALA A 60 -21.43 0.39 -16.63
N GLY A 61 -20.77 0.27 -17.78
CA GLY A 61 -20.88 -0.91 -18.65
C GLY A 61 -20.25 -2.17 -18.03
N ALA A 62 -19.17 -2.03 -17.26
CA ALA A 62 -18.60 -3.11 -16.46
C ALA A 62 -19.52 -3.53 -15.30
N GLU A 63 -20.11 -2.57 -14.57
CA GLU A 63 -21.05 -2.83 -13.49
C GLU A 63 -22.29 -3.59 -13.99
N ALA A 64 -22.85 -3.20 -15.13
CA ALA A 64 -24.00 -3.89 -15.71
C ALA A 64 -23.69 -5.35 -16.06
N ARG A 65 -22.49 -5.63 -16.58
CA ARG A 65 -22.02 -7.00 -16.84
C ARG A 65 -21.82 -7.79 -15.55
N HIS A 66 -21.19 -7.20 -14.55
CA HIS A 66 -21.03 -7.83 -13.23
C HIS A 66 -22.37 -8.09 -12.55
N ARG A 67 -23.34 -7.18 -12.67
CA ARG A 67 -24.70 -7.37 -12.17
C ARG A 67 -25.40 -8.54 -12.84
N SER A 68 -25.40 -8.59 -14.17
CA SER A 68 -26.00 -9.73 -14.88
C SER A 68 -25.35 -11.07 -14.53
N ALA A 69 -24.02 -11.11 -14.32
CA ALA A 69 -23.31 -12.33 -13.94
C ALA A 69 -23.55 -12.72 -12.47
N ALA A 70 -23.56 -11.74 -11.57
CA ALA A 70 -23.88 -11.95 -10.16
C ALA A 70 -25.31 -12.47 -9.99
N ASP A 71 -26.28 -11.89 -10.71
CA ASP A 71 -27.67 -12.33 -10.71
C ASP A 71 -27.83 -13.74 -11.33
N ALA A 72 -26.87 -14.18 -12.15
CA ALA A 72 -26.79 -15.54 -12.69
C ALA A 72 -26.08 -16.54 -11.76
N GLY A 73 -25.59 -16.12 -10.59
CA GLY A 73 -24.93 -16.98 -9.62
C GLY A 73 -23.40 -17.02 -9.69
N ASP A 74 -22.75 -16.13 -10.45
CA ASP A 74 -21.29 -16.05 -10.49
C ASP A 74 -20.74 -15.43 -9.20
N THR A 75 -20.12 -16.26 -8.36
CA THR A 75 -19.49 -15.89 -7.09
C THR A 75 -18.46 -14.75 -7.24
N ALA A 76 -17.62 -14.79 -8.27
CA ALA A 76 -16.59 -13.77 -8.49
C ALA A 76 -17.24 -12.44 -8.90
N ALA A 77 -18.28 -12.49 -9.73
CA ALA A 77 -19.05 -11.31 -10.09
C ALA A 77 -19.80 -10.72 -8.89
N MET A 78 -20.37 -11.55 -8.01
CA MET A 78 -20.98 -11.09 -6.76
C MET A 78 -19.96 -10.37 -5.86
N SER A 79 -18.75 -10.93 -5.73
CA SER A 79 -17.67 -10.35 -4.94
C SER A 79 -17.25 -8.97 -5.48
N VAL A 80 -17.03 -8.88 -6.79
CA VAL A 80 -16.66 -7.63 -7.47
C VAL A 80 -17.78 -6.60 -7.37
N LEU A 81 -19.02 -6.99 -7.67
CA LEU A 81 -20.16 -6.08 -7.59
C LEU A 81 -20.40 -5.58 -6.16
N GLY A 82 -20.34 -6.47 -5.17
CA GLY A 82 -20.43 -6.11 -3.76
C GLY A 82 -19.34 -5.12 -3.34
N ALA A 83 -18.10 -5.30 -3.80
CA ALA A 83 -17.01 -4.37 -3.56
C ALA A 83 -17.24 -2.99 -4.22
N LEU A 84 -17.75 -2.96 -5.45
CA LEU A 84 -18.08 -1.71 -6.16
C LEU A 84 -19.18 -0.93 -5.45
N LEU A 85 -20.25 -1.61 -5.05
CA LEU A 85 -21.37 -1.02 -4.31
C LEU A 85 -20.91 -0.48 -2.94
N LEU A 86 -20.07 -1.24 -2.22
CA LEU A 86 -19.48 -0.81 -0.96
C LEU A 86 -18.62 0.44 -1.13
N ARG A 87 -17.80 0.52 -2.19
CA ARG A 87 -16.99 1.71 -2.51
C ARG A 87 -17.84 2.94 -2.80
N ARG A 88 -19.05 2.75 -3.35
CA ARG A 88 -20.04 3.81 -3.57
C ARG A 88 -20.79 4.22 -2.30
N GLY A 89 -20.62 3.48 -1.20
CA GLY A 89 -21.38 3.65 0.04
C GLY A 89 -22.78 3.05 -0.01
N ASP A 90 -23.10 2.26 -1.04
CA ASP A 90 -24.37 1.55 -1.18
C ASP A 90 -24.31 0.25 -0.37
N LEU A 91 -24.41 0.40 0.95
CA LEU A 91 -24.29 -0.73 1.87
C LEU A 91 -25.44 -1.72 1.71
N ASP A 92 -26.65 -1.24 1.38
CA ASP A 92 -27.83 -2.09 1.22
C ASP A 92 -27.74 -2.92 -0.06
N GLY A 93 -27.28 -2.33 -1.16
CA GLY A 93 -27.03 -3.05 -2.38
C GLY A 93 -25.85 -4.03 -2.28
N ALA A 94 -24.78 -3.68 -1.55
CA ALA A 94 -23.58 -4.50 -1.45
C ALA A 94 -23.77 -5.79 -0.63
N GLU A 95 -24.50 -5.71 0.47
CA GLU A 95 -24.64 -6.78 1.46
C GLU A 95 -25.14 -8.13 0.89
N PRO A 96 -26.20 -8.22 0.06
CA PRO A 96 -26.66 -9.50 -0.48
C PRO A 96 -25.61 -10.16 -1.37
N TYR A 97 -24.90 -9.39 -2.21
CA TYR A 97 -23.86 -9.93 -3.08
C TYR A 97 -22.64 -10.39 -2.29
N LEU A 98 -22.19 -9.62 -1.29
CA LEU A 98 -21.07 -10.02 -0.43
C LEU A 98 -21.42 -11.26 0.39
N ARG A 99 -22.63 -11.36 0.95
CA ARG A 99 -23.08 -12.57 1.64
C ARG A 99 -23.15 -13.78 0.72
N GLY A 100 -23.70 -13.62 -0.49
CA GLY A 100 -23.73 -14.68 -1.50
C GLY A 100 -22.33 -15.19 -1.83
N ALA A 101 -21.41 -14.27 -2.14
CA ALA A 101 -20.03 -14.63 -2.46
C ALA A 101 -19.32 -15.34 -1.28
N THR A 102 -19.53 -14.87 -0.04
CA THR A 102 -18.97 -15.56 1.13
C THR A 102 -19.56 -16.94 1.40
N ALA A 103 -20.84 -17.15 1.09
CA ALA A 103 -21.49 -18.45 1.24
C ALA A 103 -20.87 -19.49 0.30
N ASP A 104 -20.40 -19.07 -0.87
CA ASP A 104 -19.68 -19.88 -1.84
C ASP A 104 -18.17 -20.01 -1.52
N GLY A 105 -17.70 -19.39 -0.43
CA GLY A 105 -16.33 -19.50 0.05
C GLY A 105 -15.36 -18.43 -0.46
N ASP A 106 -15.85 -17.34 -1.07
CA ASP A 106 -15.01 -16.22 -1.46
C ASP A 106 -14.46 -15.47 -0.23
N ARG A 107 -13.14 -15.53 -0.05
CA ARG A 107 -12.41 -14.92 1.06
C ARG A 107 -12.19 -13.41 0.88
N ALA A 108 -12.12 -12.92 -0.35
CA ALA A 108 -12.05 -11.49 -0.63
C ALA A 108 -13.39 -10.83 -0.28
N ALA A 109 -14.51 -11.49 -0.60
CA ALA A 109 -15.84 -11.07 -0.18
C ALA A 109 -15.98 -11.02 1.35
N ALA A 110 -15.36 -11.96 2.08
CA ALA A 110 -15.39 -11.95 3.55
C ALA A 110 -14.72 -10.70 4.15
N ASN A 111 -13.60 -10.24 3.57
CA ASN A 111 -12.98 -8.98 4.01
C ASN A 111 -13.92 -7.79 3.79
N ASN A 112 -14.52 -7.70 2.61
CA ASN A 112 -15.45 -6.62 2.26
C ASN A 112 -16.73 -6.65 3.09
N LEU A 113 -17.25 -7.84 3.41
CA LEU A 113 -18.39 -8.00 4.30
C LEU A 113 -18.07 -7.54 5.71
N GLY A 114 -16.88 -7.82 6.22
CA GLY A 114 -16.41 -7.28 7.49
C GLY A 114 -16.37 -5.74 7.50
N VAL A 115 -15.84 -5.13 6.43
CA VAL A 115 -15.85 -3.66 6.27
C VAL A 115 -17.27 -3.10 6.27
N LEU A 116 -18.17 -3.71 5.48
CA LEU A 116 -19.57 -3.30 5.39
C LEU A 116 -20.27 -3.35 6.75
N LEU A 117 -20.13 -4.46 7.47
CA LEU A 117 -20.76 -4.65 8.77
C LEU A 117 -20.20 -3.69 9.83
N HIS A 118 -18.89 -3.42 9.79
CA HIS A 118 -18.29 -2.42 10.67
C HIS A 118 -18.84 -1.02 10.40
N GLN A 119 -19.00 -0.62 9.13
CA GLN A 119 -19.61 0.67 8.75
C GLN A 119 -21.08 0.78 9.21
N ARG A 120 -21.80 -0.35 9.31
CA ARG A 120 -23.15 -0.42 9.87
C ARG A 120 -23.19 -0.44 11.41
N GLY A 121 -22.04 -0.54 12.08
CA GLY A 121 -21.95 -0.62 13.54
C GLY A 121 -21.99 -2.05 14.11
N TYR A 122 -22.00 -3.09 13.27
CA TYR A 122 -21.98 -4.49 13.68
C TYR A 122 -20.53 -5.00 13.86
N ALA A 123 -19.80 -4.39 14.80
CA ALA A 123 -18.36 -4.62 14.96
C ALA A 123 -17.99 -6.07 15.31
N ASP A 124 -18.78 -6.76 16.13
CA ASP A 124 -18.52 -8.16 16.49
C ASP A 124 -18.73 -9.13 15.31
N GLU A 125 -19.76 -8.90 14.50
CA GLU A 125 -20.01 -9.69 13.29
C GLU A 125 -18.91 -9.44 12.25
N ALA A 126 -18.51 -8.17 12.09
CA ALA A 126 -17.38 -7.79 11.24
C ALA A 126 -16.08 -8.52 11.63
N ALA A 127 -15.78 -8.60 12.93
CA ALA A 127 -14.61 -9.33 13.42
C ALA A 127 -14.67 -10.83 13.08
N GLY A 128 -15.86 -11.44 13.07
CA GLY A 128 -16.04 -12.81 12.58
C GLY A 128 -15.59 -12.98 11.14
N TRP A 129 -16.04 -12.09 10.25
CA TRP A 129 -15.70 -12.14 8.82
C TRP A 129 -14.24 -11.79 8.53
N TRP A 130 -13.70 -10.78 9.21
CA TRP A 130 -12.27 -10.47 9.10
C TRP A 130 -11.39 -11.61 9.61
N ARG A 131 -11.83 -12.39 10.61
CA ARG A 131 -11.09 -13.59 11.03
C ARG A 131 -11.02 -14.64 9.93
N ILE A 132 -12.13 -14.89 9.24
CA ILE A 132 -12.16 -15.83 8.11
C ILE A 132 -11.19 -15.36 7.01
N ALA A 133 -11.24 -14.08 6.65
CA ALA A 133 -10.36 -13.52 5.63
C ALA A 133 -8.88 -13.50 6.08
N ALA A 134 -8.58 -13.17 7.33
CA ALA A 134 -7.22 -13.10 7.87
C ALA A 134 -6.57 -14.49 7.94
N VAL A 135 -7.30 -15.51 8.41
CA VAL A 135 -6.84 -16.91 8.41
C VAL A 135 -6.59 -17.41 6.98
N ALA A 136 -7.30 -16.86 6.00
CA ALA A 136 -7.08 -17.13 4.60
C ALA A 136 -5.93 -16.32 3.96
N GLY A 137 -5.17 -15.54 4.74
CA GLY A 137 -4.02 -14.77 4.27
C GLY A 137 -4.33 -13.34 3.83
N SER A 138 -5.47 -12.78 4.21
CA SER A 138 -5.73 -11.35 3.99
C SER A 138 -5.03 -10.50 5.06
N ALA A 139 -3.94 -9.86 4.66
CA ALA A 139 -3.20 -8.94 5.53
C ALA A 139 -4.04 -7.72 5.95
N ALA A 140 -4.92 -7.24 5.07
CA ALA A 140 -5.84 -6.15 5.35
C ALA A 140 -6.88 -6.54 6.43
N ALA A 141 -7.45 -7.74 6.33
CA ALA A 141 -8.37 -8.27 7.34
C ALA A 141 -7.68 -8.49 8.70
N ALA A 142 -6.44 -8.99 8.68
CA ALA A 142 -5.63 -9.11 9.90
C ALA A 142 -5.38 -7.76 10.56
N HIS A 143 -5.10 -6.71 9.79
CA HIS A 143 -5.00 -5.34 10.32
C HIS A 143 -6.32 -4.85 10.91
N ALA A 144 -7.45 -5.06 10.23
CA ALA A 144 -8.77 -4.68 10.73
C ALA A 144 -9.14 -5.39 12.04
N LEU A 145 -8.83 -6.70 12.14
CA LEU A 145 -8.95 -7.44 13.39
C LEU A 145 -8.07 -6.90 14.50
N GLY A 146 -6.81 -6.60 14.19
CA GLY A 146 -5.87 -6.02 15.14
C GLY A 146 -6.39 -4.73 15.75
N ARG A 147 -6.93 -3.84 14.90
CA ARG A 147 -7.60 -2.61 15.33
C ARG A 147 -8.83 -2.88 16.18
N HIS A 148 -9.70 -3.81 15.78
CA HIS A 148 -10.88 -4.18 16.55
C HIS A 148 -10.53 -4.64 17.97
N PHE A 149 -9.52 -5.49 18.13
CA PHE A 149 -9.08 -5.94 19.46
C PHE A 149 -8.43 -4.81 20.27
N HIS A 150 -7.66 -3.93 19.61
CA HIS A 150 -7.06 -2.77 20.26
C HIS A 150 -8.13 -1.82 20.82
N GLU A 151 -9.17 -1.52 20.04
CA GLU A 151 -10.31 -0.69 20.46
C GLU A 151 -11.08 -1.28 21.66
N ARG A 152 -11.01 -2.61 21.84
CA ARG A 152 -11.59 -3.32 22.99
C ARG A 152 -10.65 -3.44 24.19
N GLY A 153 -9.40 -2.98 24.07
CA GLY A 153 -8.37 -3.11 25.08
C GLY A 153 -7.75 -4.51 25.18
N ASP A 154 -8.00 -5.40 24.21
CA ASP A 154 -7.32 -6.70 24.13
C ASP A 154 -6.01 -6.55 23.35
N GLU A 155 -5.00 -5.97 24.02
CA GLU A 155 -3.68 -5.75 23.42
C GLU A 155 -2.99 -7.03 22.95
N PRO A 156 -3.02 -8.17 23.69
CA PRO A 156 -2.40 -9.40 23.21
C PRO A 156 -3.00 -9.90 21.89
N ALA A 157 -4.33 -9.88 21.76
CA ALA A 157 -4.98 -10.25 20.51
C ALA A 157 -4.68 -9.23 19.40
N ALA A 158 -4.69 -7.94 19.71
CA ALA A 158 -4.33 -6.88 18.76
C ALA A 158 -2.92 -7.10 18.20
N GLU A 159 -1.93 -7.30 19.07
CA GLU A 159 -0.55 -7.51 18.70
C GLU A 159 -0.38 -8.74 17.81
N TYR A 160 -1.07 -9.84 18.13
CA TYR A 160 -1.04 -11.06 17.32
C TYR A 160 -1.48 -10.78 15.87
N TRP A 161 -2.65 -10.17 15.68
CA TRP A 161 -3.19 -9.93 14.35
C TRP A 161 -2.43 -8.83 13.59
N LEU A 162 -2.00 -7.77 14.27
CA LEU A 162 -1.17 -6.72 13.67
C LEU A 162 0.19 -7.25 13.23
N ARG A 163 0.81 -8.16 13.99
CA ARG A 163 2.03 -8.86 13.59
C ARG A 163 1.82 -9.70 12.34
N GLN A 164 0.75 -10.47 12.26
CA GLN A 164 0.44 -11.22 11.04
C GLN A 164 0.23 -10.32 9.82
N SER A 165 -0.45 -9.19 9.99
CA SER A 165 -0.62 -8.20 8.93
C SER A 165 0.72 -7.59 8.47
N ALA A 166 1.57 -7.20 9.42
CA ALA A 166 2.86 -6.59 9.16
C ALA A 166 3.84 -7.56 8.48
N GLU A 167 3.86 -8.83 8.92
CA GLU A 167 4.70 -9.90 8.34
C GLU A 167 4.30 -10.23 6.89
N GLN A 168 3.03 -10.03 6.54
CA GLN A 168 2.53 -10.16 5.17
C GLN A 168 2.79 -8.92 4.30
N GLY A 169 3.49 -7.91 4.82
CA GLY A 169 3.89 -6.72 4.06
C GLY A 169 2.84 -5.61 4.02
N HIS A 170 1.86 -5.61 4.91
CA HIS A 170 0.84 -4.57 4.96
C HIS A 170 1.29 -3.36 5.78
N ALA A 171 1.48 -2.22 5.10
CA ALA A 171 2.06 -1.00 5.67
C ALA A 171 1.29 -0.45 6.88
N LEU A 172 -0.04 -0.44 6.82
CA LEU A 172 -0.88 -0.02 7.95
C LEU A 172 -0.80 -1.01 9.13
N GLY A 173 -0.62 -2.30 8.85
CA GLY A 173 -0.43 -3.33 9.87
C GLY A 173 0.88 -3.13 10.62
N ALA A 174 1.97 -2.90 9.88
CA ALA A 174 3.28 -2.57 10.45
C ALA A 174 3.25 -1.26 11.25
N TYR A 175 2.56 -0.22 10.76
CA TYR A 175 2.41 1.04 11.47
C TYR A 175 1.62 0.88 12.78
N ALA A 176 0.46 0.22 12.74
CA ALA A 176 -0.36 0.00 13.93
C ALA A 176 0.37 -0.89 14.96
N LEU A 177 1.15 -1.87 14.52
CA LEU A 177 2.00 -2.66 15.42
C LEU A 177 3.09 -1.79 16.06
N ALA A 178 3.74 -0.92 15.29
CA ALA A 178 4.72 0.01 15.82
C ALA A 178 4.10 0.91 16.90
N ASP A 179 2.92 1.47 16.64
CA ASP A 179 2.22 2.34 17.59
C ASP A 179 1.87 1.63 18.90
N LEU A 180 1.33 0.40 18.81
CA LEU A 180 1.06 -0.45 19.97
C LEU A 180 2.33 -0.73 20.80
N LEU A 181 3.45 -0.98 20.13
CA LEU A 181 4.73 -1.25 20.77
C LEU A 181 5.36 0.02 21.39
N GLU A 182 5.21 1.19 20.77
CA GLU A 182 5.68 2.46 21.31
C GLU A 182 4.96 2.81 22.63
N HIS A 183 3.66 2.55 22.72
CA HIS A 183 2.90 2.75 23.97
C HIS A 183 3.46 1.95 25.14
N ARG A 184 4.05 0.78 24.88
CA ARG A 184 4.72 -0.06 25.87
C ARG A 184 6.23 0.19 25.99
N SER A 185 6.75 1.19 25.27
CA SER A 185 8.19 1.48 25.18
C SER A 185 9.04 0.28 24.74
N ASP A 186 8.46 -0.57 23.86
CA ASP A 186 9.15 -1.74 23.34
C ASP A 186 10.15 -1.34 22.24
N VAL A 187 11.37 -1.91 22.31
CA VAL A 187 12.46 -1.67 21.36
C VAL A 187 12.12 -2.10 19.92
N GLY A 188 11.18 -3.04 19.77
CA GLY A 188 10.70 -3.52 18.48
C GLY A 188 9.89 -2.49 17.69
N ALA A 189 9.41 -1.42 18.33
CA ALA A 189 8.56 -0.42 17.70
C ALA A 189 9.24 0.26 16.51
N GLU A 190 10.49 0.69 16.67
CA GLU A 190 11.23 1.38 15.60
C GLU A 190 11.46 0.48 14.38
N ARG A 191 11.67 -0.83 14.60
CA ARG A 191 11.81 -1.79 13.51
C ARG A 191 10.55 -1.80 12.64
N TRP A 192 9.38 -1.92 13.26
CA TRP A 192 8.11 -1.94 12.54
C TRP A 192 7.76 -0.58 11.93
N LEU A 193 8.11 0.51 12.60
CA LEU A 193 7.96 1.86 12.06
C LEU A 193 8.81 2.04 10.78
N ARG A 194 10.04 1.53 10.77
CA ARG A 194 10.90 1.50 9.58
C ARG A 194 10.30 0.65 8.47
N THR A 195 9.82 -0.55 8.79
CA THR A 195 9.15 -1.42 7.81
C THR A 195 7.93 -0.73 7.19
N ALA A 196 7.09 -0.07 7.98
CA ALA A 196 5.95 0.69 7.46
C ALA A 196 6.40 1.85 6.55
N ALA A 197 7.46 2.57 6.91
CA ALA A 197 8.01 3.65 6.10
C ALA A 197 8.56 3.16 4.76
N GLU A 198 9.29 2.03 4.75
CA GLU A 198 9.82 1.39 3.54
C GLU A 198 8.71 0.91 2.60
N GLN A 199 7.56 0.52 3.16
CA GLN A 199 6.34 0.17 2.41
C GLN A 199 5.51 1.38 1.98
N GLY A 200 6.00 2.61 2.17
CA GLY A 200 5.36 3.84 1.70
C GLY A 200 4.39 4.49 2.68
N HIS A 201 4.33 4.04 3.94
CA HIS A 201 3.48 4.68 4.95
C HIS A 201 4.03 6.06 5.34
N ARG A 202 3.40 7.13 4.84
CA ARG A 202 3.87 8.51 4.98
C ARG A 202 4.07 8.95 6.43
N GLU A 203 3.13 8.64 7.31
CA GLU A 203 3.24 9.02 8.73
C GLU A 203 4.34 8.23 9.44
N ALA A 204 4.61 7.00 9.02
CA ALA A 204 5.70 6.20 9.56
C ALA A 204 7.05 6.80 9.15
N ALA A 205 7.19 7.16 7.87
CA ALA A 205 8.38 7.83 7.35
C ALA A 205 8.65 9.16 8.08
N TYR A 206 7.60 9.95 8.32
CA TYR A 206 7.71 11.20 9.08
C TYR A 206 8.14 10.98 10.54
N ARG A 207 7.51 10.05 11.26
CA ARG A 207 7.87 9.72 12.65
C ARG A 207 9.30 9.20 12.75
N LEU A 208 9.71 8.34 11.81
CA LEU A 208 11.07 7.80 11.76
C LEU A 208 12.10 8.91 11.50
N ALA A 209 11.86 9.80 10.53
CA ALA A 209 12.75 10.92 10.25
C ALA A 209 12.96 11.79 11.49
N ARG A 210 11.88 12.15 12.19
CA ARG A 210 11.96 12.93 13.44
C ARG A 210 12.70 12.21 14.56
N ALA A 211 12.58 10.88 14.65
CA ALA A 211 13.31 10.10 15.65
C ALA A 211 14.82 10.10 15.37
N LEU A 212 15.21 9.99 14.09
CA LEU A 212 16.60 10.04 13.66
C LEU A 212 17.22 11.43 13.85
N GLU A 213 16.48 12.50 13.53
CA GLU A 213 16.92 13.88 13.78
C GLU A 213 17.19 14.14 15.26
N ARG A 214 16.31 13.67 16.16
CA ARG A 214 16.52 13.79 17.61
C ARG A 214 17.78 13.06 18.07
N ARG A 215 18.01 11.83 17.57
CA ARG A 215 19.22 11.06 17.89
C ARG A 215 20.49 11.73 17.37
N ALA A 216 20.49 12.22 16.14
CA ALA A 216 21.62 12.95 15.57
C ALA A 216 21.95 14.22 16.39
N ALA A 217 20.93 14.96 16.84
CA ALA A 217 21.12 16.13 17.70
C ALA A 217 21.64 15.76 19.11
N GLU A 218 21.23 14.62 19.67
CA GLU A 218 21.76 14.10 20.93
C GLU A 218 23.21 13.64 20.80
N GLU A 219 23.56 12.98 19.70
CA GLU A 219 24.93 12.56 19.38
C GLU A 219 25.84 13.78 19.22
N CYS A 220 25.44 14.80 18.46
CA CYS A 220 26.19 16.05 18.32
C CYS A 220 26.41 16.75 19.68
N ARG A 221 25.38 16.79 20.54
CA ARG A 221 25.52 17.34 21.91
C ARG A 221 26.52 16.55 22.76
N LYS A 222 26.54 15.22 22.65
CA LYS A 222 27.50 14.37 23.36
C LYS A 222 28.92 14.60 22.86
N THR A 223 29.13 14.70 21.55
CA THR A 223 30.46 14.94 20.96
C THR A 223 31.02 16.32 21.31
N ASP A 224 30.17 17.35 21.34
CA ASP A 224 30.58 18.72 21.72
C ASP A 224 30.92 18.84 23.21
N GLY A 225 30.25 18.06 24.07
CA GLY A 225 30.57 17.95 25.49
C GLY A 225 31.91 17.27 25.76
N VAL A 226 32.26 16.25 24.96
CA VAL A 226 33.56 15.55 25.03
C VAL A 226 34.69 16.43 24.48
N GLY A 227 34.45 17.17 23.40
CA GLY A 227 35.41 18.13 22.82
C GLY A 227 35.75 19.30 23.75
N ARG A 228 34.87 19.66 24.69
CA ARG A 228 35.16 20.70 25.70
C ARG A 228 36.01 20.20 26.87
N LEU A 229 36.02 18.90 27.15
CA LEU A 229 36.85 18.28 28.20
C LEU A 229 38.27 17.94 27.69
N VAL A 230 38.44 17.74 26.39
CA VAL A 230 39.76 17.66 25.76
C VAL A 230 40.12 19.05 25.26
N GLY A 231 40.60 19.91 26.16
CA GLY A 231 41.14 21.21 25.81
C GLY A 231 42.39 21.09 24.93
N THR A 232 42.23 20.89 23.64
CA THR A 232 43.24 21.19 22.63
C THR A 232 43.02 22.63 22.18
N GLY A 233 43.79 23.55 22.78
CA GLY A 233 43.86 24.93 22.33
C GLY A 233 44.25 25.04 20.85
N PRO A 234 43.89 26.13 20.16
CA PRO A 234 44.14 26.27 18.74
C PRO A 234 45.66 26.43 18.52
N VAL A 235 46.30 25.40 17.98
CA VAL A 235 47.62 25.56 17.36
C VAL A 235 47.39 26.15 15.97
N GLU A 236 47.49 27.47 15.89
CA GLU A 236 47.57 28.20 14.62
C GLU A 236 48.81 27.73 13.84
N THR A 237 48.65 26.78 12.92
CA THR A 237 49.66 26.54 11.88
C THR A 237 49.27 27.30 10.62
N GLY A 238 50.03 28.38 10.35
CA GLY A 238 49.81 29.37 9.31
C GLY A 238 50.01 28.91 7.86
N ALA A 239 49.36 27.83 7.42
CA ALA A 239 49.47 27.32 6.04
C ALA A 239 48.21 27.54 5.17
N ALA A 240 47.14 28.16 5.69
CA ALA A 240 45.87 28.30 4.98
C ALA A 240 45.52 29.76 4.54
N ARG A 241 46.46 30.71 4.62
CA ARG A 241 46.22 32.10 4.19
C ARG A 241 46.62 32.40 2.74
N ASP A 242 47.34 31.52 2.05
CA ASP A 242 47.84 31.78 0.69
C ASP A 242 46.95 31.24 -0.45
N ALA A 243 45.98 30.37 -0.17
CA ALA A 243 45.09 29.83 -1.21
C ALA A 243 43.95 30.80 -1.61
N VAL A 244 43.49 31.66 -0.69
CA VAL A 244 42.34 32.57 -0.94
C VAL A 244 42.76 33.87 -1.66
N ARG A 245 44.06 34.19 -1.74
CA ARG A 245 44.54 35.43 -2.37
C ARG A 245 44.85 35.31 -3.87
N ARG A 246 44.97 34.09 -4.42
CA ARG A 246 45.22 33.85 -5.86
C ARG A 246 43.96 33.74 -6.72
N ALA A 247 42.78 33.60 -6.11
CA ALA A 247 41.51 33.45 -6.85
C ALA A 247 40.79 34.78 -7.17
N ARG A 248 41.39 35.95 -6.88
CA ARG A 248 40.75 37.28 -7.09
C ARG A 248 41.47 38.21 -8.08
N ARG A 249 42.41 37.71 -8.89
CA ARG A 249 43.01 38.47 -9.99
C ARG A 249 43.20 37.56 -11.20
N GLY A 250 42.20 37.52 -12.09
CA GLY A 250 42.30 36.76 -13.33
C GLY A 250 40.98 36.57 -14.06
N GLU A 251 40.07 37.55 -14.02
CA GLU A 251 39.06 37.73 -15.07
C GLU A 251 39.61 38.80 -16.02
N ASP A 252 39.85 38.45 -17.29
CA ASP A 252 39.52 39.31 -18.42
C ASP A 252 39.88 38.65 -19.76
N GLY A 253 38.87 38.41 -20.58
CA GLY A 253 38.98 38.48 -22.04
C GLY A 253 39.13 37.18 -22.83
N ALA A 254 38.03 36.48 -23.11
CA ALA A 254 37.90 35.73 -24.37
C ALA A 254 36.42 35.55 -24.77
N ARG A 255 36.05 36.17 -25.90
CA ARG A 255 34.73 36.11 -26.56
C ARG A 255 34.51 34.73 -27.22
N PRO A 256 33.29 34.17 -27.23
CA PRO A 256 32.95 33.09 -28.16
C PRO A 256 32.31 33.63 -29.46
N VAL A 257 32.91 33.27 -30.59
CA VAL A 257 32.44 33.49 -31.96
C VAL A 257 31.66 32.26 -32.44
N GLY A 258 30.44 32.48 -32.92
CA GLY A 258 29.81 31.81 -34.07
C GLY A 258 29.64 30.28 -34.07
N VAL A 259 28.39 29.82 -33.91
CA VAL A 259 27.96 28.48 -34.36
C VAL A 259 27.12 28.65 -35.65
N PRO A 260 27.47 27.98 -36.76
CA PRO A 260 26.72 28.05 -38.01
C PRO A 260 25.53 27.07 -38.05
N LYS A 261 24.44 27.49 -38.72
CA LYS A 261 23.32 26.65 -39.12
C LYS A 261 23.63 25.91 -40.44
N GLY A 262 23.31 24.62 -40.50
CA GLY A 262 23.21 23.76 -41.70
C GLY A 262 22.95 22.32 -41.21
N GLY A 263 22.00 21.53 -41.69
CA GLY A 263 21.34 21.46 -43.00
C GLY A 263 21.74 20.14 -43.68
N ALA A 264 20.74 19.33 -44.09
CA ALA A 264 20.81 17.99 -44.70
C ALA A 264 21.01 16.82 -43.70
N GLY A 265 20.24 15.73 -43.71
CA GLY A 265 19.39 15.13 -44.75
C GLY A 265 19.82 13.67 -44.91
N ARG A 266 18.96 12.70 -44.61
CA ARG A 266 19.11 11.32 -45.09
C ARG A 266 17.75 10.66 -45.42
N PRO A 267 17.68 9.87 -46.50
CA PRO A 267 16.42 9.46 -47.11
C PRO A 267 16.10 7.96 -46.95
N GLY A 268 14.87 7.59 -47.29
CA GLY A 268 14.57 6.30 -47.94
C GLY A 268 13.89 5.24 -47.08
N ARG A 269 12.56 5.31 -46.94
CA ARG A 269 11.72 4.11 -46.83
C ARG A 269 11.36 3.67 -48.24
N ARG A 270 11.69 2.43 -48.61
CA ARG A 270 11.21 1.76 -49.81
C ARG A 270 10.05 0.86 -49.42
N ASP A 271 8.92 1.11 -50.05
CA ASP A 271 7.87 0.13 -50.31
C ASP A 271 8.39 -0.88 -51.35
N GLU A 272 8.08 -2.16 -51.19
CA GLU A 272 7.74 -3.06 -52.31
C GLU A 272 6.82 -4.21 -51.86
N PRO A 273 6.05 -4.83 -52.80
CA PRO A 273 4.86 -5.65 -52.51
C PRO A 273 4.93 -7.14 -52.96
N GLY A 274 4.28 -8.05 -52.20
CA GLY A 274 3.67 -9.36 -52.57
C GLY A 274 4.50 -10.45 -53.31
N PRO A 275 3.93 -11.60 -53.72
CA PRO A 275 2.88 -12.48 -53.14
C PRO A 275 3.34 -13.98 -53.01
N GLY A 276 2.59 -14.87 -52.34
CA GLY A 276 2.84 -16.32 -52.45
C GLY A 276 2.06 -17.21 -51.49
N ALA A 277 1.20 -18.08 -52.03
CA ALA A 277 0.29 -19.00 -51.35
C ALA A 277 0.84 -20.44 -51.27
N VAL A 278 0.54 -21.17 -50.18
CA VAL A 278 0.29 -22.65 -50.05
C VAL A 278 -0.31 -22.80 -48.63
N GLY A 279 -1.52 -23.28 -48.31
CA GLY A 279 -2.27 -24.48 -48.71
C GLY A 279 -2.51 -25.33 -47.43
N PRO A 280 -3.72 -25.81 -47.10
CA PRO A 280 -4.00 -26.61 -45.91
C PRO A 280 -3.80 -28.12 -46.17
N THR A 281 -3.39 -28.87 -45.15
CA THR A 281 -3.47 -30.34 -45.14
C THR A 281 -4.01 -30.82 -43.79
N ASP A 282 -5.26 -31.26 -43.83
CA ASP A 282 -5.89 -32.29 -43.00
C ASP A 282 -5.70 -33.66 -43.71
N PRO A 283 -5.97 -34.85 -43.11
CA PRO A 283 -7.05 -35.16 -42.15
C PRO A 283 -6.64 -35.80 -40.82
#